data_AF-A0A6I6UP14-F1
#
_entry.id   AF-A0A6I6UP14-F1
#
_cell.length_a   1.000
_cell.length_b   1.000
_cell.length_c   1.000
_cell.angle_alpha   90.00
_cell.angle_beta   90.00
_cell.angle_gamma   90.00
#
_symmetry.space_group_name_H-M   'P 1'
#
loop_
_entity.id
_entity.type
_entity.pdbx_description
1 polymer ?
#
loop_
_entity_poly.entity_id
_entity_poly.type
_entity_poly.pdbx_seq_one_letter_code
_entity_poly.pdbx_strand_id
1 'polypeptide(L)'
;MKKEAPSKKWNTFRTITLVIILFIYIRYLFDEDPTNDRIGWSVMILFWTFKGLFDAIEDKNKGNKKSMVANIVFVMAGCGVLLWQGIQVIF
;
A
#
# COMPACT_ATOMS: atom_id res chain seq x y z
N MET A 1 -8.63 27.40 -8.20
CA MET A 1 -7.31 26.76 -8.08
C MET A 1 -7.09 25.86 -9.28
N LYS A 2 -5.99 26.06 -10.03
CA LYS A 2 -5.68 25.34 -11.26
C LYS A 2 -5.30 23.90 -10.88
N LYS A 3 -6.02 22.91 -11.43
CA LYS A 3 -5.76 21.48 -11.18
C LYS A 3 -4.47 21.11 -11.89
N GLU A 4 -3.39 20.89 -11.14
CA GLU A 4 -2.14 20.40 -11.73
C GLU A 4 -2.23 18.88 -11.89
N ALA A 5 -2.02 18.41 -13.13
CA ALA A 5 -1.92 16.98 -13.40
C ALA A 5 -0.74 16.40 -12.59
N PRO A 6 -0.87 15.17 -12.05
CA PRO A 6 0.25 14.53 -11.37
C PRO A 6 1.45 14.48 -12.31
N SER A 7 2.60 14.93 -11.83
CA SER A 7 3.80 14.99 -12.65
C SER A 7 4.15 13.59 -13.18
N LYS A 8 4.70 13.51 -14.40
CA LYS A 8 5.17 12.24 -14.98
C LYS A 8 6.07 11.46 -14.01
N LYS A 9 6.90 12.17 -13.25
CA LYS A 9 7.77 11.60 -12.19
C LYS A 9 6.97 10.94 -11.06
N TRP A 10 5.87 11.55 -10.61
CA TRP A 10 5.01 10.99 -9.56
C TRP A 10 4.39 9.67 -9.98
N ASN A 11 3.82 9.61 -11.19
CA ASN A 11 3.20 8.40 -11.70
C ASN A 11 4.22 7.27 -11.87
N THR A 12 5.42 7.58 -12.38
CA THR A 12 6.52 6.62 -12.46
C THR A 12 6.91 6.09 -11.08
N PHE A 13 7.09 6.99 -10.10
CA PHE A 13 7.44 6.59 -8.73
C PHE A 13 6.38 5.69 -8.09
N ARG A 14 5.09 6.06 -8.19
CA ARG A 14 3.96 5.25 -7.72
C ARG A 14 4.00 3.85 -8.34
N THR A 15 4.10 3.77 -9.66
CA THR A 15 4.08 2.48 -10.37
C THR A 15 5.27 1.62 -9.99
N ILE A 16 6.48 2.18 -9.96
CA ILE A 16 7.69 1.43 -9.56
C ILE A 16 7.54 0.90 -8.14
N THR A 17 7.08 1.73 -7.20
CA THR A 17 6.88 1.33 -5.79
C THR A 17 5.92 0.15 -5.70
N LEU A 18 4.75 0.23 -6.35
CA LEU A 18 3.74 -0.82 -6.32
C LEU A 18 4.22 -2.12 -7.00
N VAL A 19 4.94 -2.01 -8.12
CA VAL A 19 5.50 -3.16 -8.83
C VAL A 19 6.57 -3.86 -7.98
N ILE A 20 7.45 -3.12 -7.31
CA ILE A 20 8.47 -3.71 -6.43
C ILE A 20 7.80 -4.49 -5.30
N ILE A 21 6.78 -3.92 -4.63
CA ILE A 21 6.06 -4.62 -3.56
C ILE A 21 5.40 -5.89 -4.10
N LEU A 22 4.81 -5.84 -5.30
CA LEU A 22 4.18 -7.01 -5.91
C LEU A 22 5.20 -8.10 -6.26
N PHE A 23 6.39 -7.73 -6.74
CA PHE A 23 7.48 -8.69 -6.99
C PHE A 23 7.93 -9.38 -5.70
N ILE A 24 8.06 -8.62 -4.60
CA ILE A 24 8.36 -9.19 -3.29
C ILE A 24 7.26 -10.16 -2.87
N TYR A 25 5.99 -9.79 -3.03
CA TYR A 25 4.86 -10.65 -2.70
C TYR A 25 4.89 -11.97 -3.48
N ILE A 26 5.09 -11.90 -4.80
CA ILE A 26 5.18 -13.09 -5.68
C ILE A 26 6.29 -14.03 -5.20
N ARG A 27 7.45 -13.50 -4.81
CA ARG A 27 8.55 -14.31 -4.28
C ARG A 27 8.12 -15.12 -3.06
N TYR A 28 7.38 -14.50 -2.13
CA TYR A 28 6.91 -15.17 -0.92
C TYR A 28 5.71 -16.10 -1.19
N LEU A 29 4.89 -15.82 -2.21
CA LEU A 29 3.73 -16.65 -2.56
C LEU A 29 4.14 -17.99 -3.20
N PHE A 30 5.23 -18.02 -3.96
CA PHE A 30 5.74 -19.21 -4.63
C PHE A 30 6.95 -19.82 -3.92
N ASP A 31 7.23 -19.40 -2.69
CA ASP A 31 8.20 -20.06 -1.84
C ASP A 31 7.60 -21.36 -1.27
N GLU A 32 8.41 -22.40 -1.12
CA GLU A 32 7.95 -23.70 -0.60
C GLU A 32 7.87 -23.72 0.93
N ASP A 33 8.46 -22.72 1.61
CA ASP A 33 8.44 -22.61 3.06
C ASP A 33 7.09 -22.06 3.59
N PRO A 34 6.26 -22.87 4.29
CA PRO A 34 4.97 -22.42 4.81
C PRO A 34 5.09 -21.32 5.88
N THR A 35 6.28 -21.13 6.47
CA THR A 35 6.55 -20.03 7.40
C THR A 35 6.46 -18.67 6.71
N ASN A 36 6.66 -18.65 5.38
CA ASN A 36 6.67 -17.45 4.56
C ASN A 36 5.27 -16.97 4.15
N ASP A 37 4.23 -17.79 4.34
CA ASP A 37 2.84 -17.41 4.07
C ASP A 37 2.46 -16.13 4.81
N ARG A 38 2.85 -16.05 6.09
CA ARG A 38 2.57 -14.87 6.93
C ARG A 38 3.22 -13.61 6.37
N ILE A 39 4.47 -13.71 5.93
CA ILE A 39 5.22 -12.60 5.33
C ILE A 39 4.58 -12.20 4.00
N GLY A 40 4.19 -13.17 3.16
CA GLY A 40 3.46 -12.91 1.92
C GLY A 40 2.19 -12.09 2.18
N TRP A 41 1.37 -12.48 3.16
CA TRP A 41 0.18 -11.72 3.55
C TRP A 41 0.52 -10.31 4.07
N SER A 42 1.58 -10.15 4.88
CA SER A 42 2.04 -8.82 5.31
C SER A 42 2.43 -7.94 4.11
N VAL A 43 3.16 -8.48 3.14
CA VAL A 43 3.58 -7.74 1.94
C VAL A 43 2.37 -7.37 1.09
N MET A 44 1.35 -8.23 1.00
CA MET A 44 0.11 -7.90 0.30
C MET A 44 -0.66 -6.77 1.00
N ILE A 45 -0.75 -6.78 2.32
CA ILE A 45 -1.36 -5.66 3.08
C ILE A 45 -0.56 -4.38 2.88
N LEU A 46 0.77 -4.47 2.84
CA LEU A 46 1.66 -3.34 2.56
C LEU A 46 1.37 -2.74 1.17
N PHE A 47 1.20 -3.58 0.14
CA PHE A 47 0.82 -3.14 -1.21
C PHE A 47 -0.46 -2.31 -1.19
N TRP A 48 -1.52 -2.83 -0.56
CA TRP A 48 -2.81 -2.17 -0.47
C TRP A 48 -2.73 -0.86 0.32
N THR A 49 -1.92 -0.84 1.39
CA THR A 49 -1.68 0.36 2.19
C THR A 49 -1.00 1.46 1.37
N PHE A 50 0.07 1.15 0.63
CA PHE A 50 0.74 2.12 -0.24
C PHE A 50 -0.16 2.59 -1.39
N LYS A 51 -0.91 1.67 -2.00
CA LYS A 51 -1.89 2.03 -3.04
C LYS A 51 -2.92 3.02 -2.50
N GLY A 52 -3.53 2.73 -1.36
CA GLY A 52 -4.49 3.61 -0.69
C GLY A 52 -3.90 4.97 -0.36
N LEU A 53 -2.64 5.02 0.08
CA LEU A 53 -1.94 6.28 0.34
C LEU A 53 -1.77 7.11 -0.94
N PHE A 54 -1.33 6.49 -2.04
CA PHE A 54 -1.19 7.17 -3.32
C PHE A 54 -2.54 7.68 -3.85
N ASP A 55 -3.60 6.87 -3.72
CA ASP A 55 -4.96 7.24 -4.13
C ASP A 55 -5.51 8.39 -3.26
N ALA A 56 -5.25 8.40 -1.95
CA ALA A 56 -5.61 9.50 -1.07
C ALA A 56 -4.93 10.83 -1.46
N ILE A 57 -3.64 10.79 -1.80
CA ILE A 57 -2.89 11.97 -2.26
C ILE A 57 -3.47 12.48 -3.59
N GLU A 58 -3.80 11.57 -4.51
CA GLU A 58 -4.39 11.93 -5.79
C GLU A 58 -5.80 12.51 -5.62
N ASP A 59 -6.63 11.93 -4.75
CA ASP A 59 -7.96 12.43 -4.42
C ASP A 59 -7.91 13.80 -3.77
N LYS A 60 -6.93 14.05 -2.89
CA LYS A 60 -6.67 15.36 -2.29
C LYS A 60 -6.40 16.39 -3.40
N ASN A 61 -5.54 16.08 -4.36
CA ASN A 61 -5.20 16.97 -5.48
C ASN A 61 -6.39 17.22 -6.41
N LYS A 62 -7.27 16.22 -6.59
CA LYS A 62 -8.49 16.32 -7.40
C LYS A 62 -9.65 17.02 -6.66
N GLY A 63 -9.53 17.24 -5.35
CA GLY A 63 -10.58 17.79 -4.49
C GLY A 63 -11.67 16.78 -4.09
N ASN A 64 -11.44 15.47 -4.30
CA ASN A 64 -12.38 14.41 -3.99
C ASN A 64 -12.31 13.99 -2.52
N LYS A 65 -12.92 14.79 -1.63
CA LYS A 65 -12.83 14.58 -0.17
C LYS A 65 -13.39 13.23 0.30
N LYS A 66 -14.47 12.72 -0.31
CA LYS A 66 -15.10 11.46 0.12
C LYS A 66 -14.17 10.26 -0.13
N SER A 67 -13.64 10.15 -1.34
CA SER A 67 -12.71 9.09 -1.71
C SER A 67 -11.39 9.19 -0.93
N MET A 68 -10.88 10.42 -0.73
CA MET A 68 -9.71 10.65 0.11
C MET A 68 -9.88 10.10 1.53
N VAL A 69 -11.02 10.38 2.18
CA VAL A 69 -11.28 9.88 3.55
C VAL A 69 -11.38 8.36 3.56
N ALA A 70 -12.06 7.75 2.58
CA ALA A 70 -12.15 6.30 2.48
C ALA A 70 -10.75 5.66 2.33
N ASN A 71 -9.91 6.23 1.47
CA ASN A 71 -8.54 5.77 1.27
C ASN A 71 -7.68 5.94 2.55
N ILE A 72 -7.83 7.04 3.30
CA ILE A 72 -7.12 7.22 4.58
C ILE A 72 -7.57 6.20 5.62
N VAL A 73 -8.88 5.94 5.74
CA VAL A 73 -9.40 4.91 6.65
C VAL A 73 -8.84 3.53 6.27
N PHE A 74 -8.78 3.23 4.98
CA PHE A 74 -8.20 2.00 4.48
C PHE A 74 -6.70 1.88 4.80
N VAL A 75 -5.93 2.96 4.66
CA VAL A 75 -4.51 3.03 5.07
C VAL A 75 -4.35 2.79 6.57
N MET A 76 -5.18 3.42 7.39
CA MET A 76 -5.13 3.22 8.85
C MET A 76 -5.42 1.78 9.23
N ALA A 77 -6.40 1.14 8.59
CA ALA A 77 -6.70 -0.27 8.79
C ALA A 77 -5.50 -1.16 8.41
N GLY A 78 -4.89 -0.91 7.25
CA GLY A 78 -3.68 -1.63 6.80
C GLY A 78 -2.51 -1.49 7.79
N CYS A 79 -2.22 -0.26 8.24
CA CYS A 79 -1.21 -0.02 9.27
C CYS A 79 -1.53 -0.75 10.58
N GLY A 80 -2.79 -0.74 11.02
CA GLY A 80 -3.23 -1.43 12.24
C GLY A 80 -2.96 -2.93 12.18
N VAL A 81 -3.26 -3.57 11.04
CA VAL A 81 -2.99 -5.00 10.85
C VAL A 81 -1.48 -5.28 10.80
N LEU A 82 -0.69 -4.44 10.13
CA LEU A 82 0.77 -4.61 10.07
C LEU A 82 1.43 -4.47 11.45
N LEU A 83 0.98 -3.50 12.26
CA LEU A 83 1.46 -3.33 13.63
C LEU A 83 1.08 -4.53 14.51
N TRP A 84 -0.16 -5.01 14.39
CA TRP A 84 -0.61 -6.21 15.10
C TRP A 84 0.24 -7.44 14.76
N GLN A 85 0.51 -7.67 13.48
CA GLN A 85 1.37 -8.76 13.04
C GLN A 85 2.80 -8.60 13.57
N GLY A 86 3.35 -7.37 13.55
CA GLY A 86 4.68 -7.08 14.10
C GLY A 86 4.79 -7.41 15.60
N ILE A 87 3.77 -7.08 16.39
CA ILE A 87 3.74 -7.41 17.83
C ILE A 87 3.80 -8.93 18.02
N GLN A 88 2.97 -9.69 17.30
CA GLN A 88 2.94 -11.15 17.35
C GLN A 88 4.18 -11.85 16.75
N VAL A 89 5.12 -11.12 16.14
CA VAL A 89 6.42 -11.68 15.72
C VAL A 89 7.47 -11.47 16.82
N ILE A 90 7.32 -10.40 17.61
CA ILE A 90 8.26 -10.01 18.65
C ILE A 90 7.97 -10.71 20.00
N PHE A 91 6.69 -10.94 20.31
CA PHE A 91 6.21 -11.62 21.53
C PHE A 91 5.65 -12.99 21.22
#